data_AF-A0A7W4BQS7-F1
#
_entry.id   AF-A0A7W4BQS7-F1
#
_cell.length_a   1.000
_cell.length_b   1.000
_cell.length_c   1.000
_cell.angle_alpha   90.00
_cell.angle_beta   90.00
_cell.angle_gamma   90.00
#
_symmetry.space_group_name_H-M   'P 1'
#
loop_
_entity.id
_entity.type
_entity.pdbx_description
1 polymer ?
#
loop_
_entity_poly.entity_id
_entity_poly.type
_entity_poly.pdbx_seq_one_letter_code
_entity_poly.pdbx_strand_id
1 'polypeptide(L)'
;MNNHKEVTATFSQITETPSAGQVVINEVRSNEGGYDFIELFNNSEQAFTFSDANWAVNDLKGFEIDKEPGIKIPQGTTIAAGGFLVIATDQTSIPFDAPTDTLVAIAGDTDFGLGKGDTALLVHNNQIVDSAHWSDGSHVSTWGRLPDGGNWHTQDEALAPTPGAANKLPAPVDGATAANIVINEVVSKGRDDADFDFVELYNTSSEPFVFAANEWELVDLDREANNQAGLTIPAGTEIPGHGFIVLLPNLVTGAQLPNGAPATAILNNNEDFGLGKGETIKLKYQGQVHQQVSYGDFHVNSYGRFPDGMEFIELVDENAPQLYASPGRKNFKTPMHVGAATTLNFTSFNDQEAALESKGFRVFGKGADLAADVEPEYVAVSADSSTAWVSLQENNGLAKIDLTTKTITDIFPLGFKDYGMAGNEIDASDKDNMIKLQTRANVVGMYQPDGIATFTQDGIDYVLTANEGDIRDWFSNFAEGEKVADIVLDLKYPQN
;
A
#
# COMPACT_ATOMS: atom_id res chain seq x y z
N MET A 1 -45.09 26.27 21.36
CA MET A 1 -44.04 26.85 20.50
C MET A 1 -43.37 25.67 19.85
N ASN A 2 -43.68 25.44 18.58
CA ASN A 2 -43.30 24.24 17.83
C ASN A 2 -42.06 24.60 17.01
N ASN A 3 -40.93 23.93 17.27
CA ASN A 3 -39.62 24.27 16.71
C ASN A 3 -39.22 23.36 15.54
N HIS A 4 -40.17 23.00 14.69
CA HIS A 4 -39.84 22.41 13.38
C HIS A 4 -39.58 23.53 12.38
N LYS A 5 -38.30 23.77 12.09
CA LYS A 5 -37.89 24.43 10.86
C LYS A 5 -37.71 23.34 9.81
N GLU A 6 -38.75 23.09 9.02
CA GLU A 6 -38.59 22.41 7.74
C GLU A 6 -37.92 23.38 6.77
N VAL A 7 -36.82 22.96 6.15
CA VAL A 7 -36.27 23.61 4.97
C VAL A 7 -36.83 22.86 3.77
N THR A 8 -37.84 23.43 3.12
CA THR A 8 -38.33 22.94 1.83
C THR A 8 -37.40 23.49 0.74
N ALA A 9 -36.44 22.69 0.28
CA ALA A 9 -35.72 22.98 -0.95
C ALA A 9 -36.66 22.71 -2.13
N THR A 10 -37.13 23.77 -2.77
CA THR A 10 -37.90 23.67 -4.01
C THR A 10 -36.89 23.58 -5.14
N PHE A 11 -36.53 22.36 -5.56
CA PHE A 11 -35.79 22.18 -6.80
C PHE A 11 -36.72 22.53 -7.95
N SER A 12 -36.62 23.77 -8.43
CA SER A 12 -37.20 24.10 -9.72
C SER A 12 -36.45 23.25 -10.73
N GLN A 13 -37.16 22.31 -11.35
CA GLN A 13 -36.68 21.63 -12.54
C GLN A 13 -36.37 22.73 -13.56
N ILE A 14 -35.09 23.08 -13.72
CA ILE A 14 -34.66 24.08 -14.67
C ILE A 14 -34.99 23.52 -16.06
N THR A 15 -36.12 23.97 -16.58
CA THR A 15 -36.56 23.79 -17.95
C THR A 15 -36.10 25.01 -18.73
N GLU A 16 -34.79 25.18 -18.82
CA GLU A 16 -34.14 25.78 -19.97
C GLU A 16 -32.88 24.95 -20.18
N THR A 17 -32.96 24.00 -21.11
CA THR A 17 -31.81 23.27 -21.63
C THR A 17 -30.82 24.32 -22.16
N PRO A 18 -29.66 24.53 -21.50
CA PRO A 18 -28.57 25.24 -22.14
C PRO A 18 -28.26 24.45 -23.41
N SER A 19 -27.88 25.10 -24.51
CA SER A 19 -27.46 24.38 -25.72
C SER A 19 -26.56 23.22 -25.32
N ALA A 20 -26.96 21.99 -25.65
CA ALA A 20 -26.32 20.76 -25.17
C ALA A 20 -24.79 20.86 -25.24
N GLY A 21 -24.18 20.43 -24.14
CA GLY A 21 -22.76 20.53 -23.83
C GLY A 21 -21.84 20.06 -24.95
N GLN A 22 -21.07 21.01 -25.48
CA GLN A 22 -19.85 20.68 -26.22
C GLN A 22 -18.81 20.12 -25.26
N VAL A 23 -18.74 20.63 -24.04
CA VAL A 23 -17.90 20.09 -22.96
C VAL A 23 -18.77 19.83 -21.73
N VAL A 24 -18.63 18.65 -21.13
CA VAL A 24 -19.40 18.19 -19.96
C VAL A 24 -18.49 17.51 -18.96
N ILE A 25 -18.91 17.38 -17.71
CA ILE A 25 -18.23 16.52 -16.74
C ILE A 25 -18.46 15.07 -17.16
N ASN A 26 -17.38 14.31 -17.32
CA ASN A 26 -17.40 12.94 -17.82
C ASN A 26 -17.10 11.90 -16.75
N GLU A 27 -16.12 12.17 -15.91
CA GLU A 27 -15.68 11.29 -14.83
C GLU A 27 -15.34 12.15 -13.62
N VAL A 28 -15.72 11.69 -12.43
CA VAL A 28 -15.32 12.27 -11.14
C VAL A 28 -14.74 11.18 -10.27
N ARG A 29 -13.70 11.53 -9.53
CA ARG A 29 -13.07 10.69 -8.52
C ARG A 29 -12.93 11.48 -7.24
N SER A 30 -13.39 10.86 -6.16
CA SER A 30 -13.25 11.31 -4.78
C SER A 30 -12.88 10.08 -3.95
N ASN A 31 -11.67 9.99 -3.38
CA ASN A 31 -11.26 8.81 -2.59
C ASN A 31 -10.29 9.12 -1.44
N GLU A 32 -10.38 8.36 -0.35
CA GLU A 32 -9.35 8.32 0.71
C GLU A 32 -8.16 7.46 0.23
N GLY A 33 -7.17 8.05 -0.44
CA GLY A 33 -5.90 7.37 -0.78
C GLY A 33 -5.37 7.52 -2.21
N GLY A 34 -5.89 8.45 -3.01
CA GLY A 34 -5.34 8.85 -4.31
C GLY A 34 -5.65 10.32 -4.59
N TYR A 35 -5.38 10.82 -5.80
CA TYR A 35 -5.78 12.18 -6.17
C TYR A 35 -7.24 12.25 -6.64
N ASP A 36 -7.93 13.30 -6.23
CA ASP A 36 -9.26 13.62 -6.68
C ASP A 36 -9.19 14.32 -8.04
N PHE A 37 -10.16 14.03 -8.92
CA PHE A 37 -10.22 14.71 -10.21
C PHE A 37 -11.63 14.90 -10.73
N ILE A 38 -11.76 15.92 -11.58
CA ILE A 38 -12.88 16.13 -12.49
C ILE A 38 -12.32 16.01 -13.91
N GLU A 39 -12.90 15.11 -14.69
CA GLU A 39 -12.60 14.98 -16.11
C GLU A 39 -13.71 15.65 -16.93
N LEU A 40 -13.30 16.45 -17.90
CA LEU A 40 -14.20 17.02 -18.89
C LEU A 40 -14.09 16.27 -20.22
N PHE A 41 -15.22 16.02 -20.88
CA PHE A 41 -15.29 15.40 -22.20
C PHE A 41 -15.84 16.37 -23.24
N ASN A 42 -15.18 16.46 -24.39
CA ASN A 42 -15.69 17.20 -25.53
C ASN A 42 -16.62 16.32 -26.39
N ASN A 43 -17.92 16.48 -26.19
CA ASN A 43 -18.99 15.75 -26.89
C ASN A 43 -19.27 16.27 -28.31
N SER A 44 -18.36 17.04 -28.91
CA SER A 44 -18.50 17.56 -30.27
C SER A 44 -17.53 16.92 -31.26
N GLU A 45 -17.89 16.95 -32.54
CA GLU A 45 -17.04 16.47 -33.65
C GLU A 45 -15.90 17.45 -34.01
N GLN A 46 -15.74 18.54 -33.25
CA GLN A 46 -14.71 19.55 -33.48
C GLN A 46 -13.92 19.77 -32.19
N ALA A 47 -12.69 20.29 -32.28
CA ALA A 47 -11.95 20.68 -31.10
C ALA A 47 -12.67 21.85 -30.39
N PHE A 48 -12.73 21.79 -29.06
CA PHE A 48 -13.26 22.86 -28.22
C PHE A 48 -12.11 23.64 -27.61
N THR A 49 -12.04 24.95 -27.85
CA THR A 49 -11.04 25.83 -27.23
C THR A 49 -11.71 26.76 -26.22
N PHE A 50 -11.22 26.77 -24.99
CA PHE A 50 -11.66 27.69 -23.94
C PHE A 50 -11.25 29.12 -24.31
N SER A 51 -12.17 29.89 -24.90
CA SER A 51 -11.86 31.16 -25.56
C SER A 51 -11.64 32.35 -24.61
N ASP A 52 -12.00 32.21 -23.35
CA ASP A 52 -11.85 33.20 -22.28
C ASP A 52 -11.38 32.51 -20.97
N ALA A 53 -11.05 33.31 -19.96
CA ALA A 53 -10.56 32.84 -18.66
C ALA A 53 -11.66 32.71 -17.59
N ASN A 54 -12.93 32.65 -18.01
CA ASN A 54 -14.08 32.61 -17.10
C ASN A 54 -14.59 31.18 -16.87
N TRP A 55 -13.86 30.17 -17.34
CA TRP A 55 -14.12 28.76 -17.11
C TRP A 55 -13.38 28.25 -15.88
N ALA A 56 -14.07 27.44 -15.07
CA ALA A 56 -13.48 26.79 -13.91
C ALA A 56 -14.23 25.49 -13.58
N VAL A 57 -13.56 24.61 -12.83
CA VAL A 57 -14.24 23.56 -12.06
C VAL A 57 -14.31 23.94 -10.59
N ASN A 58 -15.36 23.52 -9.91
CA ASN A 58 -15.61 23.86 -8.51
C ASN A 58 -16.44 22.77 -7.82
N ASP A 59 -16.70 22.93 -6.52
CA ASP A 59 -17.69 22.16 -5.78
C ASP A 59 -18.83 23.09 -5.31
N LEU A 60 -19.95 22.51 -4.89
CA LEU A 60 -21.09 23.31 -4.43
C LEU A 60 -20.78 24.09 -3.14
N LYS A 61 -19.91 23.59 -2.25
CA LYS A 61 -19.55 24.31 -1.01
C LYS A 61 -18.70 25.55 -1.31
N GLY A 62 -17.75 25.48 -2.25
CA GLY A 62 -16.93 26.61 -2.70
C GLY A 62 -17.70 27.65 -3.52
N PHE A 63 -18.75 27.23 -4.23
CA PHE A 63 -19.53 28.10 -5.13
C PHE A 63 -20.47 29.09 -4.41
N GLU A 64 -21.11 28.70 -3.30
CA GLU A 64 -22.17 29.54 -2.67
C GLU A 64 -21.70 30.52 -1.58
N ILE A 65 -20.47 30.40 -1.02
CA ILE A 65 -20.13 31.02 0.28
C ILE A 65 -18.83 31.88 0.37
N ASP A 66 -18.34 32.43 -0.75
CA ASP A 66 -17.18 33.36 -0.87
C ASP A 66 -15.83 32.78 -1.37
N LYS A 67 -15.78 31.85 -2.34
CA LYS A 67 -14.52 31.49 -3.04
C LYS A 67 -14.70 31.23 -4.53
N GLU A 68 -15.11 32.28 -5.24
CA GLU A 68 -15.08 32.32 -6.69
C GLU A 68 -13.68 32.63 -7.26
N PRO A 69 -13.20 31.86 -8.24
CA PRO A 69 -13.57 30.48 -8.61
C PRO A 69 -12.57 29.46 -8.06
N GLY A 70 -12.96 28.18 -8.04
CA GLY A 70 -12.07 27.02 -7.86
C GLY A 70 -10.99 26.93 -8.95
N ILE A 71 -10.68 25.75 -9.48
CA ILE A 71 -9.58 25.63 -10.45
C ILE A 71 -9.97 26.22 -11.80
N LYS A 72 -9.34 27.34 -12.17
CA LYS A 72 -9.55 28.00 -13.46
C LYS A 72 -8.97 27.19 -14.61
N ILE A 73 -9.72 27.10 -15.70
CA ILE A 73 -9.24 26.54 -16.96
C ILE A 73 -8.57 27.67 -17.75
N PRO A 74 -7.26 27.58 -18.09
CA PRO A 74 -6.58 28.64 -18.81
C PRO A 74 -7.22 28.95 -20.17
N GLN A 75 -7.28 30.24 -20.51
CA GLN A 75 -7.68 30.67 -21.85
C GLN A 75 -6.73 30.06 -22.89
N GLY A 76 -7.30 29.46 -23.94
CA GLY A 76 -6.55 28.80 -25.01
C GLY A 76 -6.37 27.29 -24.81
N THR A 77 -6.69 26.75 -23.63
CA THR A 77 -6.78 25.29 -23.44
C THR A 77 -7.73 24.70 -24.48
N THR A 78 -7.38 23.55 -25.04
CA THR A 78 -8.15 22.91 -26.11
C THR A 78 -8.36 21.45 -25.81
N ILE A 79 -9.60 20.97 -25.97
CA ILE A 79 -9.96 19.56 -25.93
C ILE A 79 -10.23 19.11 -27.37
N ALA A 80 -9.56 18.07 -27.85
CA ALA A 80 -9.81 17.52 -29.18
C ALA A 80 -11.28 17.06 -29.34
N ALA A 81 -11.75 16.88 -30.58
CA ALA A 81 -13.06 16.27 -30.83
C ALA A 81 -13.13 14.88 -30.17
N GLY A 82 -14.10 14.63 -29.30
CA GLY A 82 -14.16 13.39 -28.51
C GLY A 82 -12.98 13.19 -27.55
N GLY A 83 -12.24 14.25 -27.23
CA GLY A 83 -11.12 14.22 -26.30
C GLY A 83 -11.54 14.53 -24.85
N PHE A 84 -10.57 14.41 -23.96
CA PHE A 84 -10.74 14.56 -22.51
C PHE A 84 -9.80 15.64 -21.96
N LEU A 85 -10.17 16.25 -20.85
CA LEU A 85 -9.31 17.14 -20.07
C LEU A 85 -9.45 16.76 -18.59
N VAL A 86 -8.37 16.27 -18.00
CA VAL A 86 -8.32 15.91 -16.59
C VAL A 86 -7.91 17.13 -15.78
N ILE A 87 -8.61 17.37 -14.67
CA ILE A 87 -8.33 18.43 -13.72
C ILE A 87 -8.20 17.80 -12.34
N ALA A 88 -6.97 17.68 -11.83
CA ALA A 88 -6.72 17.15 -10.50
C ALA A 88 -7.03 18.22 -9.45
N THR A 89 -7.97 17.92 -8.56
CA THR A 89 -8.62 18.94 -7.72
C THR A 89 -7.89 19.22 -6.42
N ASP A 90 -7.11 18.26 -5.93
CA ASP A 90 -6.40 18.31 -4.64
C ASP A 90 -4.87 18.24 -4.79
N GLN A 91 -4.36 18.47 -6.00
CA GLN A 91 -2.93 18.34 -6.33
C GLN A 91 -2.32 19.66 -6.82
N THR A 92 -1.06 19.90 -6.47
CA THR A 92 -0.27 21.05 -6.98
C THR A 92 0.74 20.68 -8.07
N SER A 93 0.79 19.40 -8.45
CA SER A 93 1.65 18.85 -9.49
C SER A 93 0.93 17.72 -10.21
N ILE A 94 1.20 17.53 -11.51
CA ILE A 94 0.60 16.46 -12.31
C ILE A 94 0.91 15.10 -11.65
N PRO A 95 -0.11 14.30 -11.31
CA PRO A 95 0.09 12.96 -10.72
C PRO A 95 0.90 12.02 -11.63
N PHE A 96 1.61 11.06 -11.02
CA PHE A 96 2.60 10.19 -11.67
C PHE A 96 2.08 9.37 -12.88
N ASP A 97 0.77 9.16 -12.99
CA ASP A 97 0.12 8.44 -14.10
C ASP A 97 -1.01 9.24 -14.78
N ALA A 98 -1.18 10.52 -14.44
CA ALA A 98 -2.16 11.37 -15.11
C ALA A 98 -1.67 11.81 -16.50
N PRO A 99 -2.58 12.10 -17.46
CA PRO A 99 -2.21 12.70 -18.73
C PRO A 99 -1.30 13.93 -18.55
N THR A 100 -0.30 14.11 -19.40
CA THR A 100 0.69 15.20 -19.26
C THR A 100 0.09 16.59 -19.46
N ASP A 101 -1.11 16.68 -20.00
CA ASP A 101 -1.93 17.87 -20.16
C ASP A 101 -2.95 18.07 -19.02
N THR A 102 -2.90 17.25 -17.98
CA THR A 102 -3.72 17.40 -16.77
C THR A 102 -3.49 18.77 -16.15
N LEU A 103 -4.59 19.47 -15.86
CA LEU A 103 -4.54 20.70 -15.09
C LEU A 103 -4.51 20.37 -13.59
N VAL A 104 -3.74 21.14 -12.85
CA VAL A 104 -3.61 21.00 -11.40
C VAL A 104 -3.84 22.35 -10.73
N ALA A 105 -4.24 22.33 -9.46
CA ALA A 105 -4.43 23.53 -8.67
C ALA A 105 -3.12 24.34 -8.58
N ILE A 106 -3.21 25.66 -8.67
CA ILE A 106 -2.08 26.57 -8.44
C ILE A 106 -2.22 27.29 -7.09
N ALA A 107 -1.14 27.96 -6.66
CA ALA A 107 -1.15 28.73 -5.42
C ALA A 107 -2.25 29.81 -5.45
N GLY A 108 -3.32 29.59 -4.68
CA GLY A 108 -4.54 30.41 -4.67
C GLY A 108 -5.84 29.58 -4.74
N ASP A 109 -5.76 28.36 -5.25
CA ASP A 109 -6.90 27.45 -5.43
C ASP A 109 -7.12 26.52 -4.22
N THR A 110 -6.49 26.82 -3.08
CA THR A 110 -6.12 25.87 -1.99
C THR A 110 -7.25 25.42 -1.06
N ASP A 111 -8.51 25.63 -1.42
CA ASP A 111 -9.67 25.20 -0.59
C ASP A 111 -10.69 24.39 -1.39
N PHE A 112 -10.31 23.92 -2.57
CA PHE A 112 -11.14 23.08 -3.42
C PHE A 112 -10.69 21.63 -3.32
N GLY A 113 -11.65 20.72 -3.13
CA GLY A 113 -11.46 19.28 -3.06
C GLY A 113 -12.80 18.55 -3.14
N LEU A 114 -12.80 17.25 -3.41
CA LEU A 114 -14.02 16.46 -3.53
C LEU A 114 -14.15 15.51 -2.35
N GLY A 115 -15.16 15.71 -1.51
CA GLY A 115 -15.40 14.92 -0.31
C GLY A 115 -16.64 14.02 -0.36
N LYS A 116 -17.03 13.52 0.82
CA LYS A 116 -18.22 12.67 0.96
C LYS A 116 -19.50 13.44 0.64
N GLY A 117 -20.32 12.94 -0.28
CA GLY A 117 -21.59 13.56 -0.68
C GLY A 117 -21.46 14.90 -1.42
N ASP A 118 -20.31 15.19 -2.03
CA ASP A 118 -20.12 16.48 -2.69
C ASP A 118 -20.80 16.56 -4.07
N THR A 119 -20.72 17.76 -4.65
CA THR A 119 -21.20 18.04 -6.01
C THR A 119 -20.09 18.71 -6.78
N ALA A 120 -19.55 18.03 -7.79
CA ALA A 120 -18.61 18.62 -8.75
C ALA A 120 -19.37 19.51 -9.74
N LEU A 121 -18.77 20.66 -10.09
CA LEU A 121 -19.35 21.69 -10.95
C LEU A 121 -18.38 22.05 -12.07
N LEU A 122 -18.91 22.21 -13.28
CA LEU A 122 -18.28 22.95 -14.37
C LEU A 122 -18.97 24.31 -14.46
N VAL A 123 -18.20 25.40 -14.45
CA VAL A 123 -18.73 26.76 -14.34
C VAL A 123 -18.17 27.63 -15.48
N HIS A 124 -19.02 28.48 -16.06
CA HIS A 124 -18.63 29.54 -16.98
C HIS A 124 -19.33 30.85 -16.59
N ASN A 125 -18.58 31.95 -16.45
CA ASN A 125 -19.11 33.25 -16.00
C ASN A 125 -19.93 33.15 -14.69
N ASN A 126 -19.46 32.35 -13.74
CA ASN A 126 -20.14 32.10 -12.46
C ASN A 126 -21.54 31.48 -12.64
N GLN A 127 -21.78 30.77 -13.74
CA GLN A 127 -22.98 29.99 -13.98
C GLN A 127 -22.61 28.51 -14.13
N ILE A 128 -23.37 27.64 -13.47
CA ILE A 128 -23.19 26.19 -13.57
C ILE A 128 -23.56 25.75 -15.00
N VAL A 129 -22.60 25.14 -15.68
CA VAL A 129 -22.71 24.56 -17.01
C VAL A 129 -23.09 23.08 -16.93
N ASP A 130 -22.43 22.34 -16.03
CA ASP A 130 -22.73 20.93 -15.74
C ASP A 130 -22.40 20.62 -14.27
N SER A 131 -23.00 19.55 -13.73
CA SER A 131 -22.81 19.15 -12.35
C SER A 131 -22.91 17.64 -12.14
N ALA A 132 -22.16 17.11 -11.18
CA ALA A 132 -22.20 15.72 -10.76
C ALA A 132 -22.30 15.63 -9.23
N HIS A 133 -23.43 15.13 -8.71
CA HIS A 133 -23.64 14.93 -7.28
C HIS A 133 -23.69 13.45 -6.94
N TRP A 134 -23.00 13.05 -5.87
CA TRP A 134 -23.01 11.69 -5.36
C TRP A 134 -23.56 11.58 -3.94
N SER A 135 -23.89 10.35 -3.55
CA SER A 135 -24.64 10.06 -2.33
C SER A 135 -23.93 10.55 -1.06
N ASP A 136 -24.71 11.13 -0.14
CA ASP A 136 -24.26 11.61 1.17
C ASP A 136 -23.46 10.55 1.94
N GLY A 137 -22.36 10.97 2.58
CA GLY A 137 -21.56 10.10 3.45
C GLY A 137 -20.64 9.11 2.73
N SER A 138 -20.67 9.06 1.39
CA SER A 138 -19.77 8.23 0.58
C SER A 138 -18.86 9.05 -0.31
N HIS A 139 -17.64 8.56 -0.48
CA HIS A 139 -16.73 8.92 -1.56
C HIS A 139 -17.13 8.17 -2.84
N VAL A 140 -16.76 8.69 -4.01
CA VAL A 140 -16.91 8.00 -5.30
C VAL A 140 -15.54 7.66 -5.86
N SER A 141 -15.09 6.40 -5.68
CA SER A 141 -13.74 5.97 -6.10
C SER A 141 -13.45 6.29 -7.57
N THR A 142 -14.41 6.00 -8.45
CA THR A 142 -14.56 6.61 -9.79
C THR A 142 -16.02 6.47 -10.17
N TRP A 143 -16.58 7.52 -10.76
CA TRP A 143 -17.93 7.54 -11.27
C TRP A 143 -17.99 8.42 -12.51
N GLY A 144 -18.73 8.00 -13.53
CA GLY A 144 -18.67 8.65 -14.83
C GLY A 144 -19.89 8.41 -15.70
N ARG A 145 -19.94 9.10 -16.83
CA ARG A 145 -20.96 8.94 -17.87
C ARG A 145 -20.56 7.78 -18.79
N LEU A 146 -21.49 6.86 -19.04
CA LEU A 146 -21.27 5.72 -19.93
C LEU A 146 -22.46 5.56 -20.90
N PRO A 147 -22.29 5.79 -22.22
CA PRO A 147 -21.06 6.24 -22.89
C PRO A 147 -20.66 7.67 -22.51
N ASP A 148 -19.43 8.06 -22.83
CA ASP A 148 -18.87 9.39 -22.52
C ASP A 148 -19.79 10.53 -22.99
N GLY A 149 -19.94 11.55 -22.15
CA GLY A 149 -20.86 12.67 -22.37
C GLY A 149 -22.36 12.32 -22.37
N GLY A 150 -22.71 11.04 -22.17
CA GLY A 150 -24.07 10.53 -22.08
C GLY A 150 -24.70 10.68 -20.69
N ASN A 151 -25.39 9.64 -20.22
CA ASN A 151 -25.95 9.63 -18.87
C ASN A 151 -24.91 9.13 -17.86
N TRP A 152 -24.98 9.64 -16.63
CA TRP A 152 -24.24 9.08 -15.50
C TRP A 152 -24.58 7.61 -15.32
N HIS A 153 -23.54 6.80 -15.12
CA HIS A 153 -23.69 5.40 -14.77
C HIS A 153 -24.32 5.26 -13.37
N THR A 154 -24.77 4.07 -12.99
CA THR A 154 -25.28 3.87 -11.61
C THR A 154 -24.13 3.95 -10.61
N GLN A 155 -24.36 4.56 -9.44
CA GLN A 155 -23.34 4.62 -8.37
C GLN A 155 -23.09 3.26 -7.72
N ASP A 156 -24.01 2.30 -7.88
CA ASP A 156 -23.88 0.93 -7.34
C ASP A 156 -22.88 0.06 -8.13
N GLU A 157 -22.56 0.43 -9.37
CA GLU A 157 -21.63 -0.28 -10.23
C GLU A 157 -20.39 0.59 -10.43
N ALA A 158 -19.25 0.16 -9.89
CA ALA A 158 -18.00 0.89 -10.04
C ALA A 158 -17.58 0.94 -11.52
N LEU A 159 -17.04 2.07 -11.95
CA LEU A 159 -16.27 2.15 -13.20
C LEU A 159 -14.80 1.77 -12.93
N ALA A 160 -14.05 1.47 -13.99
CA ALA A 160 -12.59 1.51 -13.90
C ALA A 160 -12.14 2.98 -14.06
N PRO A 161 -11.15 3.45 -13.28
CA PRO A 161 -10.66 4.82 -13.43
C PRO A 161 -10.01 5.00 -14.82
N THR A 162 -10.40 6.05 -15.55
CA THR A 162 -9.97 6.26 -16.94
C THR A 162 -9.51 7.70 -17.23
N PRO A 163 -8.65 8.31 -16.40
CA PRO A 163 -8.23 9.70 -16.63
C PRO A 163 -7.56 9.86 -18.01
N GLY A 164 -8.15 10.72 -18.84
CA GLY A 164 -7.73 11.01 -20.20
C GLY A 164 -8.23 10.02 -21.26
N ALA A 165 -9.16 9.12 -20.92
CA ALA A 165 -9.63 8.05 -21.78
C ALA A 165 -11.13 7.80 -21.64
N ALA A 166 -11.70 7.05 -22.58
CA ALA A 166 -13.12 6.69 -22.56
C ALA A 166 -13.48 5.85 -21.32
N ASN A 167 -14.57 6.21 -20.64
CA ASN A 167 -15.10 5.49 -19.49
C ASN A 167 -15.40 4.03 -19.83
N LYS A 168 -15.10 3.12 -18.91
CA LYS A 168 -15.38 1.68 -19.05
C LYS A 168 -15.75 1.03 -17.73
N LEU A 169 -16.57 -0.02 -17.80
CA LEU A 169 -16.75 -0.93 -16.68
C LEU A 169 -15.40 -1.61 -16.34
N PRO A 170 -15.15 -1.96 -15.06
CA PRO A 170 -14.06 -2.83 -14.69
C PRO A 170 -14.08 -4.09 -15.53
N ALA A 171 -12.90 -4.56 -15.93
CA ALA A 171 -12.80 -5.89 -16.49
C ALA A 171 -13.39 -6.87 -15.45
N PRO A 172 -14.27 -7.81 -15.84
CA PRO A 172 -14.64 -8.89 -14.95
C PRO A 172 -13.34 -9.56 -14.47
N VAL A 173 -13.09 -9.52 -13.17
CA VAL A 173 -12.00 -10.31 -12.62
C VAL A 173 -12.53 -11.74 -12.58
N ASP A 174 -12.05 -12.59 -13.48
CA ASP A 174 -12.32 -14.01 -13.37
C ASP A 174 -11.79 -14.46 -12.00
N GLY A 175 -12.70 -14.95 -11.13
CA GLY A 175 -12.32 -15.42 -9.82
C GLY A 175 -11.21 -16.47 -9.91
N ALA A 176 -10.38 -16.58 -8.88
CA ALA A 176 -9.33 -17.60 -8.86
C ALA A 176 -9.93 -18.98 -9.17
N THR A 177 -9.26 -19.72 -10.03
CA THR A 177 -9.65 -21.07 -10.44
C THR A 177 -8.66 -22.09 -9.89
N ALA A 178 -8.98 -23.37 -10.02
CA ALA A 178 -8.05 -24.44 -9.66
C ALA A 178 -6.70 -24.31 -10.39
N ALA A 179 -6.68 -23.76 -11.62
CA ALA A 179 -5.45 -23.52 -12.39
C ALA A 179 -4.49 -22.54 -11.69
N ASN A 180 -5.00 -21.67 -10.82
CA ASN A 180 -4.18 -20.69 -10.11
C ASN A 180 -3.48 -21.27 -8.87
N ILE A 181 -3.91 -22.43 -8.39
CA ILE A 181 -3.33 -23.05 -7.20
C ILE A 181 -2.16 -23.94 -7.62
N VAL A 182 -0.97 -23.63 -7.13
CA VAL A 182 0.27 -24.31 -7.54
C VAL A 182 1.06 -24.78 -6.32
N ILE A 183 1.82 -25.87 -6.44
CA ILE A 183 2.83 -26.22 -5.44
C ILE A 183 3.94 -25.17 -5.54
N ASN A 184 4.24 -24.50 -4.42
CA ASN A 184 5.21 -23.42 -4.34
C ASN A 184 6.53 -23.83 -3.70
N GLU A 185 6.48 -24.61 -2.61
CA GLU A 185 7.65 -24.99 -1.83
C GLU A 185 7.49 -26.41 -1.29
N VAL A 186 8.58 -27.17 -1.24
CA VAL A 186 8.64 -28.53 -0.70
C VAL A 186 9.89 -28.65 0.17
N VAL A 187 9.70 -29.12 1.40
CA VAL A 187 10.75 -29.36 2.40
C VAL A 187 10.63 -30.79 2.91
N SER A 188 11.71 -31.57 2.81
CA SER A 188 11.76 -32.98 3.25
C SER A 188 12.79 -33.27 4.34
N LYS A 189 13.53 -32.24 4.74
CA LYS A 189 14.35 -32.21 5.94
C LYS A 189 14.66 -30.74 6.21
N GLY A 190 13.89 -30.15 7.11
CA GLY A 190 14.05 -28.76 7.45
C GLY A 190 15.42 -28.42 8.05
N ARG A 191 15.67 -27.14 8.22
CA ARG A 191 16.78 -26.59 9.03
C ARG A 191 16.43 -26.69 10.51
N ASP A 192 17.42 -26.61 11.41
CA ASP A 192 17.24 -26.65 12.88
C ASP A 192 16.13 -25.72 13.43
N ASP A 193 15.80 -24.61 12.75
CA ASP A 193 14.79 -23.64 13.16
C ASP A 193 13.41 -23.79 12.46
N ALA A 194 13.31 -24.71 11.49
CA ALA A 194 12.09 -25.09 10.78
C ALA A 194 12.15 -26.60 10.45
N ASP A 195 12.49 -27.42 11.46
CA ASP A 195 12.78 -28.86 11.32
C ASP A 195 11.48 -29.68 11.23
N PHE A 196 10.73 -29.46 10.15
CA PHE A 196 9.54 -30.22 9.83
C PHE A 196 9.31 -30.27 8.32
N ASP A 197 8.76 -31.38 7.86
CA ASP A 197 8.38 -31.58 6.47
C ASP A 197 7.13 -30.75 6.15
N PHE A 198 7.15 -30.08 5.01
CA PHE A 198 5.97 -29.36 4.52
C PHE A 198 5.90 -29.26 3.00
N VAL A 199 4.68 -29.05 2.52
CA VAL A 199 4.39 -28.62 1.16
C VAL A 199 3.60 -27.33 1.22
N GLU A 200 4.04 -26.31 0.51
CA GLU A 200 3.35 -25.03 0.41
C GLU A 200 2.61 -24.91 -0.91
N LEU A 201 1.39 -24.39 -0.86
CA LEU A 201 0.61 -23.98 -2.02
C LEU A 201 0.60 -22.46 -2.15
N TYR A 202 0.62 -21.96 -3.38
CA TYR A 202 0.52 -20.55 -3.71
C TYR A 202 -0.64 -20.30 -4.68
N ASN A 203 -1.31 -19.16 -4.51
CA ASN A 203 -2.34 -18.69 -5.44
C ASN A 203 -1.77 -17.64 -6.39
N THR A 204 -1.70 -17.96 -7.68
CA THR A 204 -1.18 -17.03 -8.70
C THR A 204 -2.16 -15.93 -9.10
N SER A 205 -3.42 -16.03 -8.68
CA SER A 205 -4.42 -14.97 -8.88
C SER A 205 -4.32 -13.89 -7.81
N SER A 206 -4.75 -12.68 -8.14
CA SER A 206 -5.00 -11.60 -7.18
C SER A 206 -6.28 -11.80 -6.36
N GLU A 207 -7.17 -12.70 -6.80
CA GLU A 207 -8.41 -13.02 -6.11
C GLU A 207 -8.24 -14.23 -5.18
N PRO A 208 -8.99 -14.30 -4.06
CA PRO A 208 -8.96 -15.45 -3.18
C PRO A 208 -9.57 -16.70 -3.82
N PHE A 209 -9.12 -17.88 -3.38
CA PHE A 209 -9.68 -19.17 -3.76
C PHE A 209 -10.16 -19.93 -2.52
N VAL A 210 -11.40 -20.41 -2.55
CA VAL A 210 -11.99 -21.21 -1.45
C VAL A 210 -12.07 -22.67 -1.87
N PHE A 211 -11.44 -23.54 -1.11
CA PHE A 211 -11.39 -24.98 -1.37
C PHE A 211 -12.75 -25.63 -1.07
N ALA A 212 -13.28 -26.40 -2.01
CA ALA A 212 -14.48 -27.21 -1.80
C ALA A 212 -14.17 -28.59 -1.20
N ALA A 213 -15.19 -29.23 -0.64
CA ALA A 213 -15.04 -30.51 0.03
C ALA A 213 -14.57 -31.63 -0.91
N ASN A 214 -13.51 -32.35 -0.50
CA ASN A 214 -13.00 -33.55 -1.18
C ASN A 214 -12.51 -33.32 -2.62
N GLU A 215 -12.16 -32.08 -3.00
CA GLU A 215 -11.62 -31.81 -4.33
C GLU A 215 -10.09 -31.88 -4.37
N TRP A 216 -9.41 -31.56 -3.27
CA TRP A 216 -7.97 -31.41 -3.25
C TRP A 216 -7.30 -32.41 -2.31
N GLU A 217 -6.27 -33.05 -2.82
CA GLU A 217 -5.51 -34.06 -2.10
C GLU A 217 -4.03 -33.97 -2.47
N LEU A 218 -3.17 -33.91 -1.47
CA LEU A 218 -1.73 -34.09 -1.61
C LEU A 218 -1.39 -35.56 -1.37
N VAL A 219 -0.73 -36.22 -2.33
CA VAL A 219 -0.26 -37.61 -2.23
C VAL A 219 1.20 -37.70 -2.61
N ASP A 220 1.96 -38.59 -1.97
CA ASP A 220 3.23 -39.06 -2.52
C ASP A 220 3.00 -40.28 -3.43
N LEU A 221 3.99 -40.59 -4.25
CA LEU A 221 3.93 -41.65 -5.25
C LEU A 221 3.83 -43.06 -4.64
N ASP A 222 4.52 -43.30 -3.52
CA ASP A 222 4.59 -44.62 -2.89
C ASP A 222 3.27 -44.97 -2.20
N ARG A 223 2.64 -44.00 -1.53
CA ARG A 223 1.30 -44.10 -0.94
C ARG A 223 0.25 -44.31 -2.01
N GLU A 224 0.33 -43.60 -3.13
CA GLU A 224 -0.57 -43.83 -4.26
C GLU A 224 -0.44 -45.27 -4.78
N ALA A 225 0.79 -45.78 -4.94
CA ALA A 225 1.04 -47.15 -5.37
C ALA A 225 0.49 -48.20 -4.37
N ASN A 226 0.41 -47.84 -3.08
CA ASN A 226 -0.12 -48.68 -2.01
C ASN A 226 -1.62 -48.44 -1.70
N ASN A 227 -2.34 -47.63 -2.51
CA ASN A 227 -3.73 -47.23 -2.27
C ASN A 227 -3.98 -46.58 -0.89
N GLN A 228 -3.01 -45.85 -0.37
CA GLN A 228 -3.15 -45.08 0.86
C GLN A 228 -3.71 -43.68 0.55
N ALA A 229 -4.56 -43.17 1.43
CA ALA A 229 -5.11 -41.81 1.32
C ALA A 229 -4.01 -40.76 1.53
N GLY A 230 -4.14 -39.63 0.84
CA GLY A 230 -3.32 -38.44 1.01
C GLY A 230 -3.84 -37.46 2.04
N LEU A 231 -3.18 -36.31 2.13
CA LEU A 231 -3.61 -35.17 2.94
C LEU A 231 -4.65 -34.37 2.15
N THR A 232 -5.85 -34.23 2.71
CA THR A 232 -6.96 -33.48 2.08
C THR A 232 -7.02 -32.05 2.62
N ILE A 233 -7.38 -31.11 1.74
CA ILE A 233 -7.61 -29.71 2.13
C ILE A 233 -9.06 -29.56 2.59
N PRO A 234 -9.32 -29.08 3.82
CA PRO A 234 -10.68 -28.93 4.33
C PRO A 234 -11.53 -27.94 3.50
N ALA A 235 -12.82 -28.26 3.39
CA ALA A 235 -13.78 -27.36 2.75
C ALA A 235 -13.87 -26.02 3.49
N GLY A 236 -13.96 -24.93 2.74
CA GLY A 236 -14.03 -23.57 3.30
C GLY A 236 -12.67 -23.00 3.70
N THR A 237 -11.58 -23.76 3.53
CA THR A 237 -10.23 -23.17 3.58
C THR A 237 -10.12 -22.12 2.48
N GLU A 238 -9.58 -20.95 2.79
CA GLU A 238 -9.31 -19.89 1.83
C GLU A 238 -7.81 -19.72 1.67
N ILE A 239 -7.33 -19.63 0.42
CA ILE A 239 -6.02 -19.09 0.10
C ILE A 239 -6.22 -17.68 -0.48
N PRO A 240 -5.68 -16.63 0.16
CA PRO A 240 -5.77 -15.27 -0.34
C PRO A 240 -5.19 -15.14 -1.75
N GLY A 241 -5.56 -14.08 -2.48
CA GLY A 241 -4.86 -13.70 -3.70
C GLY A 241 -3.38 -13.45 -3.41
N HIS A 242 -2.49 -14.04 -4.20
CA HIS A 242 -1.04 -14.05 -3.94
C HIS A 242 -0.65 -14.56 -2.54
N GLY A 243 -1.53 -15.35 -1.91
CA GLY A 243 -1.34 -15.92 -0.58
C GLY A 243 -0.80 -17.35 -0.61
N PHE A 244 -0.55 -17.86 0.59
CA PHE A 244 0.08 -19.17 0.81
C PHE A 244 -0.78 -20.05 1.73
N ILE A 245 -0.69 -21.37 1.54
CA ILE A 245 -1.16 -22.37 2.51
C ILE A 245 -0.04 -23.38 2.72
N VAL A 246 0.26 -23.67 3.99
CA VAL A 246 1.24 -24.70 4.38
C VAL A 246 0.52 -25.98 4.76
N LEU A 247 0.92 -27.08 4.12
CA LEU A 247 0.46 -28.44 4.43
C LEU A 247 1.57 -29.14 5.22
N LEU A 248 1.22 -29.70 6.38
CA LEU A 248 2.13 -30.44 7.28
C LEU A 248 1.85 -31.94 7.18
N PRO A 249 2.47 -32.64 6.21
CA PRO A 249 2.13 -34.02 5.86
C PRO A 249 2.41 -35.04 6.98
N ASN A 250 3.32 -34.75 7.91
CA ASN A 250 3.71 -35.68 9.00
C ASN A 250 3.12 -35.33 10.37
N LEU A 251 2.25 -34.31 10.44
CA LEU A 251 1.67 -33.86 11.69
C LEU A 251 0.17 -34.19 11.73
N VAL A 252 -0.25 -34.99 12.72
CA VAL A 252 -1.65 -35.39 12.86
C VAL A 252 -2.50 -34.29 13.49
N THR A 253 -3.74 -34.13 13.02
CA THR A 253 -4.71 -33.16 13.55
C THR A 253 -4.81 -33.22 15.09
N GLY A 254 -4.60 -32.08 15.74
CA GLY A 254 -4.59 -31.92 17.20
C GLY A 254 -3.20 -31.95 17.86
N ALA A 255 -2.14 -32.24 17.10
CA ALA A 255 -0.77 -32.08 17.58
C ALA A 255 -0.40 -30.60 17.76
N GLN A 256 0.63 -30.34 18.57
CA GLN A 256 1.21 -29.00 18.69
C GLN A 256 1.96 -28.66 17.39
N LEU A 257 1.76 -27.44 16.90
CA LEU A 257 2.50 -26.95 15.73
C LEU A 257 4.00 -26.84 16.06
N PRO A 258 4.89 -27.27 15.16
CA PRO A 258 6.32 -27.06 15.33
C PRO A 258 6.64 -25.56 15.28
N ASN A 259 7.75 -25.18 15.91
CA ASN A 259 8.21 -23.80 15.88
C ASN A 259 8.45 -23.36 14.43
N GLY A 260 7.92 -22.19 14.05
CA GLY A 260 8.02 -21.66 12.69
C GLY A 260 6.88 -22.05 11.75
N ALA A 261 6.03 -23.03 12.08
CA ALA A 261 4.84 -23.32 11.27
C ALA A 261 3.75 -22.24 11.47
N PRO A 262 3.06 -21.81 10.40
CA PRO A 262 1.98 -20.85 10.51
C PRO A 262 0.77 -21.46 11.23
N ALA A 263 0.04 -20.63 11.98
CA ALA A 263 -1.16 -21.07 12.72
C ALA A 263 -2.28 -21.59 11.81
N THR A 264 -2.25 -21.22 10.53
CA THR A 264 -3.20 -21.65 9.50
C THR A 264 -2.78 -22.92 8.75
N ALA A 265 -1.65 -23.54 9.15
CA ALA A 265 -1.18 -24.76 8.51
C ALA A 265 -2.22 -25.90 8.61
N ILE A 266 -2.34 -26.67 7.54
CA ILE A 266 -3.23 -27.82 7.48
C ILE A 266 -2.45 -29.08 7.87
N LEU A 267 -2.99 -29.80 8.84
CA LEU A 267 -2.41 -31.02 9.37
C LEU A 267 -2.99 -32.25 8.67
N ASN A 268 -2.23 -33.33 8.66
CA ASN A 268 -2.68 -34.62 8.16
C ASN A 268 -3.70 -35.26 9.13
N ASN A 269 -4.62 -36.05 8.59
CA ASN A 269 -5.73 -36.59 9.37
C ASN A 269 -5.47 -37.97 9.97
N ASN A 270 -4.50 -38.77 9.50
CA ASN A 270 -4.38 -40.15 10.01
C ASN A 270 -3.02 -40.87 9.89
N GLU A 271 -2.02 -40.38 9.14
CA GLU A 271 -0.78 -41.15 8.94
C GLU A 271 0.47 -40.24 8.82
N ASP A 272 1.64 -40.83 9.03
CA ASP A 272 2.93 -40.24 8.67
C ASP A 272 3.09 -40.35 7.15
N PHE A 273 2.90 -39.25 6.43
CA PHE A 273 3.04 -39.18 4.97
C PHE A 273 4.49 -39.45 4.58
N GLY A 274 5.44 -38.86 5.32
CA GLY A 274 6.89 -38.95 5.13
C GLY A 274 7.35 -38.23 3.87
N LEU A 275 8.08 -37.11 3.99
CA LEU A 275 8.84 -36.59 2.86
C LEU A 275 10.28 -37.09 2.95
N GLY A 276 10.64 -37.97 2.01
CA GLY A 276 11.95 -38.62 1.99
C GLY A 276 12.89 -38.07 0.92
N LYS A 277 13.73 -38.98 0.41
CA LYS A 277 14.63 -38.78 -0.73
C LYS A 277 14.02 -39.42 -1.98
N GLY A 278 14.26 -38.85 -3.15
CA GLY A 278 13.80 -39.44 -4.42
C GLY A 278 12.28 -39.38 -4.59
N GLU A 279 11.61 -38.50 -3.84
CA GLU A 279 10.15 -38.47 -3.78
C GLU A 279 9.53 -37.86 -5.02
N THR A 280 8.27 -38.23 -5.21
CA THR A 280 7.38 -37.57 -6.15
C THR A 280 6.07 -37.23 -5.45
N ILE A 281 5.81 -35.94 -5.30
CA ILE A 281 4.61 -35.40 -4.67
C ILE A 281 3.65 -35.00 -5.77
N LYS A 282 2.37 -35.32 -5.61
CA LYS A 282 1.29 -34.93 -6.51
C LYS A 282 0.24 -34.16 -5.73
N LEU A 283 -0.11 -32.99 -6.24
CA LEU A 283 -1.33 -32.30 -5.87
C LEU A 283 -2.42 -32.75 -6.85
N LYS A 284 -3.49 -33.32 -6.34
CA LYS A 284 -4.65 -33.75 -7.12
C LYS A 284 -5.80 -32.77 -6.97
N TYR A 285 -6.50 -32.55 -8.07
CA TYR A 285 -7.77 -31.83 -8.13
C TYR A 285 -8.83 -32.75 -8.75
N GLN A 286 -9.92 -32.99 -8.02
CA GLN A 286 -11.02 -33.89 -8.38
C GLN A 286 -10.53 -35.28 -8.82
N GLY A 287 -9.52 -35.79 -8.11
CA GLY A 287 -8.89 -37.09 -8.37
C GLY A 287 -7.93 -37.16 -9.57
N GLN A 288 -7.77 -36.07 -10.33
CA GLN A 288 -6.78 -35.96 -11.40
C GLN A 288 -5.51 -35.30 -10.89
N VAL A 289 -4.35 -35.64 -11.46
CA VAL A 289 -3.09 -34.96 -11.14
C VAL A 289 -3.17 -33.52 -11.66
N HIS A 290 -3.14 -32.57 -10.74
CA HIS A 290 -3.12 -31.14 -11.02
C HIS A 290 -1.70 -30.63 -11.18
N GLN A 291 -0.83 -30.97 -10.21
CA GLN A 291 0.61 -30.75 -10.29
C GLN A 291 1.39 -31.94 -9.74
N GLN A 292 2.62 -32.08 -10.21
CA GLN A 292 3.58 -33.06 -9.70
C GLN A 292 4.95 -32.40 -9.55
N VAL A 293 5.62 -32.70 -8.46
CA VAL A 293 6.99 -32.27 -8.17
C VAL A 293 7.80 -33.50 -7.79
N SER A 294 8.96 -33.67 -8.42
CA SER A 294 9.89 -34.76 -8.15
C SER A 294 11.27 -34.18 -7.87
N TYR A 295 12.02 -34.79 -6.95
CA TYR A 295 13.39 -34.39 -6.63
C TYR A 295 14.30 -35.63 -6.44
N GLY A 296 15.63 -35.41 -6.41
CA GLY A 296 16.62 -36.48 -6.45
C GLY A 296 16.76 -37.26 -5.14
N ASP A 297 17.69 -38.23 -5.10
CA ASP A 297 18.00 -39.10 -3.94
C ASP A 297 18.74 -38.35 -2.81
N PHE A 298 18.18 -37.22 -2.39
CA PHE A 298 18.64 -36.39 -1.27
C PHE A 298 17.43 -35.71 -0.63
N HIS A 299 17.59 -35.26 0.62
CA HIS A 299 16.56 -34.44 1.24
C HIS A 299 16.69 -33.01 0.75
N VAL A 300 15.57 -32.39 0.41
CA VAL A 300 15.53 -30.96 0.05
C VAL A 300 15.32 -30.16 1.32
N ASN A 301 16.23 -29.23 1.61
CA ASN A 301 16.06 -28.27 2.70
C ASN A 301 14.95 -27.28 2.34
N SER A 302 14.96 -26.79 1.10
CA SER A 302 13.77 -26.23 0.45
C SER A 302 13.92 -26.20 -1.06
N TYR A 303 12.93 -26.79 -1.72
CA TYR A 303 12.78 -26.80 -3.16
C TYR A 303 11.48 -26.12 -3.56
N GLY A 304 11.56 -25.01 -4.28
CA GLY A 304 10.37 -24.22 -4.59
C GLY A 304 10.50 -23.35 -5.83
N ARG A 305 9.42 -22.62 -6.11
CA ARG A 305 9.33 -21.66 -7.21
C ARG A 305 9.96 -20.32 -6.82
N PHE A 306 10.72 -19.72 -7.73
CA PHE A 306 11.29 -18.39 -7.48
C PHE A 306 11.26 -17.52 -8.74
N PRO A 307 10.53 -16.39 -8.74
CA PRO A 307 9.60 -15.92 -7.70
C PRO A 307 8.44 -16.90 -7.41
N ASP A 308 7.70 -16.69 -6.32
CA ASP A 308 6.56 -17.54 -5.93
C ASP A 308 5.57 -17.71 -7.10
N GLY A 309 5.08 -18.93 -7.28
CA GLY A 309 4.15 -19.27 -8.37
C GLY A 309 4.73 -19.30 -9.79
N MET A 310 6.01 -18.91 -9.98
CA MET A 310 6.69 -18.92 -11.29
C MET A 310 7.35 -20.28 -11.55
N GLU A 311 8.62 -20.35 -11.98
CA GLU A 311 9.29 -21.62 -12.24
C GLU A 311 10.00 -22.15 -11.00
N PHE A 312 10.06 -23.48 -10.87
CA PHE A 312 10.91 -24.13 -9.86
C PHE A 312 12.38 -23.79 -10.11
N ILE A 313 13.13 -23.57 -9.03
CA ILE A 313 14.59 -23.43 -9.11
C ILE A 313 15.23 -24.71 -9.68
N GLU A 314 16.40 -24.59 -10.29
CA GLU A 314 17.12 -25.78 -10.76
C GLU A 314 17.67 -26.60 -9.57
N LEU A 315 17.32 -27.88 -9.50
CA LEU A 315 17.93 -28.85 -8.59
C LEU A 315 18.99 -29.67 -9.33
N VAL A 316 20.27 -29.37 -9.10
CA VAL A 316 21.39 -30.06 -9.78
C VAL A 316 22.16 -31.06 -8.92
N ASP A 317 22.00 -31.08 -7.59
CA ASP A 317 22.43 -32.10 -6.62
C ASP A 317 22.27 -31.51 -5.19
N GLU A 318 22.83 -32.15 -4.16
CA GLU A 318 22.79 -31.64 -2.77
C GLU A 318 23.43 -30.25 -2.59
N ASN A 319 24.22 -29.76 -3.55
CA ASN A 319 24.91 -28.46 -3.51
C ASN A 319 24.25 -27.41 -4.44
N ALA A 320 23.14 -27.75 -5.10
CA ALA A 320 22.39 -26.80 -5.90
C ALA A 320 21.89 -25.62 -5.04
N PRO A 321 21.71 -24.42 -5.60
CA PRO A 321 21.12 -23.30 -4.86
C PRO A 321 19.70 -23.66 -4.42
N GLN A 322 19.51 -23.95 -3.13
CA GLN A 322 18.20 -24.23 -2.55
C GLN A 322 17.56 -22.93 -2.05
N LEU A 323 16.26 -22.94 -1.77
CA LEU A 323 15.61 -21.83 -1.07
C LEU A 323 15.84 -21.96 0.44
N TYR A 324 15.66 -20.86 1.17
CA TYR A 324 15.45 -20.90 2.61
C TYR A 324 14.03 -21.36 2.86
N ALA A 325 13.86 -22.37 3.72
CA ALA A 325 12.54 -22.80 4.19
C ALA A 325 11.77 -21.61 4.76
N SER A 326 10.67 -21.23 4.12
CA SER A 326 9.90 -20.01 4.45
C SER A 326 8.40 -20.28 4.56
N PRO A 327 7.96 -21.16 5.47
CA PRO A 327 6.57 -21.63 5.51
C PRO A 327 5.58 -20.47 5.73
N GLY A 328 4.69 -20.27 4.76
CA GLY A 328 3.66 -19.24 4.74
C GLY A 328 4.17 -17.86 4.35
N ARG A 329 5.37 -17.77 3.75
CA ARG A 329 6.05 -16.53 3.37
C ARG A 329 6.65 -16.68 1.99
N LYS A 330 6.99 -15.54 1.37
CA LYS A 330 7.66 -15.52 0.06
C LYS A 330 8.94 -16.34 0.09
N ASN A 331 9.22 -17.06 -0.99
CA ASN A 331 10.46 -17.81 -1.14
C ASN A 331 11.69 -16.88 -1.20
N PHE A 332 12.77 -17.28 -0.52
CA PHE A 332 14.05 -16.59 -0.53
C PHE A 332 15.16 -17.57 -0.92
N LYS A 333 16.07 -17.23 -1.85
CA LYS A 333 17.21 -18.11 -2.20
C LYS A 333 18.22 -18.19 -1.06
N THR A 334 18.69 -19.40 -0.73
CA THR A 334 19.91 -19.54 0.09
C THR A 334 21.10 -18.99 -0.69
N PRO A 335 21.96 -18.15 -0.08
CA PRO A 335 23.26 -17.89 -0.65
C PRO A 335 24.08 -19.18 -0.53
N MET A 336 24.64 -19.63 -1.66
CA MET A 336 25.93 -20.31 -1.62
C MET A 336 26.88 -19.37 -0.84
N HIS A 337 27.38 -19.82 0.31
CA HIS A 337 28.23 -19.01 1.18
C HIS A 337 29.61 -18.82 0.53
N VAL A 338 29.72 -17.85 -0.38
CA VAL A 338 30.89 -16.99 -0.50
C VAL A 338 30.37 -15.60 -0.24
N GLY A 339 30.09 -15.30 1.03
CA GLY A 339 29.58 -14.00 1.48
C GLY A 339 30.61 -12.92 1.21
N ALA A 340 30.64 -12.38 -0.01
CA ALA A 340 31.20 -11.08 -0.26
C ALA A 340 30.24 -10.05 0.36
N ALA A 341 30.45 -9.73 1.64
CA ALA A 341 29.75 -8.63 2.28
C ALA A 341 30.25 -7.31 1.67
N THR A 342 29.33 -6.47 1.22
CA THR A 342 29.64 -5.08 0.86
C THR A 342 29.22 -4.22 2.04
N THR A 343 30.19 -3.69 2.78
CA THR A 343 29.92 -2.79 3.91
C THR A 343 29.72 -1.38 3.37
N LEU A 344 28.51 -0.85 3.54
CA LEU A 344 28.20 0.56 3.29
C LEU A 344 28.43 1.36 4.57
N ASN A 345 28.87 2.60 4.43
CA ASN A 345 29.08 3.51 5.55
C ASN A 345 28.62 4.93 5.17
N PHE A 346 28.37 5.75 6.18
CA PHE A 346 27.81 7.08 6.00
C PHE A 346 28.86 8.20 5.85
N THR A 347 30.16 7.87 5.72
CA THR A 347 31.25 8.86 5.70
C THR A 347 31.05 9.94 4.62
N SER A 348 30.47 9.59 3.47
CA SER A 348 30.18 10.54 2.39
C SER A 348 29.12 11.58 2.73
N PHE A 349 28.40 11.42 3.84
CA PHE A 349 27.37 12.32 4.33
C PHE A 349 27.85 13.25 5.46
N ASN A 350 29.07 13.10 5.96
CA ASN A 350 29.60 13.98 7.03
C ASN A 350 29.57 15.47 6.63
N ASP A 351 29.88 15.79 5.37
CA ASP A 351 29.82 17.18 4.87
C ASP A 351 28.38 17.71 4.76
N GLN A 352 27.37 16.85 4.89
CA GLN A 352 25.94 17.19 4.83
C GLN A 352 25.29 17.32 6.21
N GLU A 353 26.02 17.01 7.29
CA GLU A 353 25.50 16.96 8.67
C GLU A 353 24.69 18.20 9.02
N ALA A 354 25.29 19.40 8.92
CA ALA A 354 24.60 20.66 9.24
C ALA A 354 23.34 20.90 8.41
N ALA A 355 23.30 20.44 7.14
CA ALA A 355 22.14 20.58 6.29
C ALA A 355 21.02 19.59 6.68
N LEU A 356 21.37 18.37 7.08
CA LEU A 356 20.43 17.36 7.56
C LEU A 356 19.87 17.75 8.94
N GLU A 357 20.72 18.23 9.85
CA GLU A 357 20.31 18.74 11.16
C GLU A 357 19.35 19.92 11.06
N SER A 358 19.58 20.84 10.11
CA SER A 358 18.67 21.96 9.85
C SER A 358 17.25 21.53 9.44
N LYS A 359 17.10 20.27 9.02
CA LYS A 359 15.83 19.63 8.65
C LYS A 359 15.33 18.64 9.71
N GLY A 360 15.96 18.61 10.89
CA GLY A 360 15.54 17.80 12.03
C GLY A 360 16.16 16.40 12.11
N PHE A 361 17.22 16.12 11.35
CA PHE A 361 18.08 14.97 11.63
C PHE A 361 18.85 15.21 12.93
N ARG A 362 19.23 14.14 13.63
CA ARG A 362 19.94 14.26 14.90
C ARG A 362 21.33 13.62 14.78
N VAL A 363 22.34 14.40 15.15
CA VAL A 363 23.67 13.92 15.49
C VAL A 363 23.97 14.44 16.90
N PHE A 364 24.06 13.54 17.87
CA PHE A 364 24.08 13.94 19.28
C PHE A 364 25.05 13.15 20.15
N GLY A 365 25.76 12.18 19.57
CA GLY A 365 26.88 11.50 20.18
C GLY A 365 28.00 12.48 20.57
N LYS A 366 28.59 12.24 21.74
CA LYS A 366 29.61 13.13 22.30
C LYS A 366 30.87 13.17 21.41
N GLY A 367 31.03 14.26 20.66
CA GLY A 367 32.16 14.46 19.75
C GLY A 367 32.11 13.57 18.51
N ALA A 368 30.94 13.01 18.20
CA ALA A 368 30.70 12.24 16.99
C ALA A 368 30.39 13.19 15.82
N ASP A 369 30.78 12.79 14.62
CA ASP A 369 30.19 13.29 13.37
C ASP A 369 29.06 12.35 12.94
N LEU A 370 28.33 12.71 11.88
CA LEU A 370 27.20 11.93 11.38
C LEU A 370 27.53 10.45 11.21
N ALA A 371 28.60 10.11 10.49
CA ALA A 371 28.94 8.71 10.22
C ALA A 371 29.29 7.91 11.49
N ALA A 372 29.80 8.57 12.53
CA ALA A 372 30.07 7.95 13.82
C ALA A 372 28.84 7.82 14.72
N ASP A 373 27.82 8.68 14.56
CA ASP A 373 26.62 8.71 15.42
C ASP A 373 25.40 7.99 14.84
N VAL A 374 25.35 7.78 13.52
CA VAL A 374 24.21 7.15 12.87
C VAL A 374 24.07 5.68 13.29
N GLU A 375 22.87 5.32 13.73
CA GLU A 375 22.52 3.99 14.24
C GLU A 375 21.39 3.38 13.38
N PRO A 376 21.72 2.51 12.41
CA PRO A 376 20.73 1.78 11.63
C PRO A 376 20.06 0.66 12.42
N GLU A 377 18.73 0.54 12.33
CA GLU A 377 17.96 -0.42 13.14
C GLU A 377 17.24 -1.50 12.30
N TYR A 378 16.26 -1.10 11.49
CA TYR A 378 15.50 -2.01 10.63
C TYR A 378 15.67 -1.69 9.15
N VAL A 379 15.33 -2.66 8.30
CA VAL A 379 15.38 -2.54 6.84
C VAL A 379 14.13 -3.10 6.18
N ALA A 380 13.64 -2.41 5.16
CA ALA A 380 12.60 -2.89 4.25
C ALA A 380 13.05 -2.76 2.79
N VAL A 381 12.65 -3.70 1.94
CA VAL A 381 13.09 -3.76 0.53
C VAL A 381 11.90 -3.48 -0.38
N SER A 382 12.06 -2.62 -1.39
CA SER A 382 11.01 -2.30 -2.36
C SER A 382 10.54 -3.54 -3.13
N ALA A 383 9.31 -3.50 -3.65
CA ALA A 383 8.70 -4.66 -4.33
C ALA A 383 9.50 -5.15 -5.54
N ASP A 384 10.17 -4.24 -6.24
CA ASP A 384 11.04 -4.52 -7.38
C ASP A 384 12.46 -5.02 -6.99
N SER A 385 12.74 -5.12 -5.68
CA SER A 385 14.04 -5.51 -5.11
C SER A 385 15.22 -4.62 -5.51
N SER A 386 14.97 -3.39 -5.97
CA SER A 386 16.02 -2.46 -6.40
C SER A 386 16.49 -1.50 -5.31
N THR A 387 15.64 -1.22 -4.32
CA THR A 387 15.88 -0.24 -3.25
C THR A 387 15.69 -0.89 -1.89
N ALA A 388 16.59 -0.59 -0.94
CA ALA A 388 16.38 -0.85 0.48
C ALA A 388 16.23 0.48 1.24
N TRP A 389 15.30 0.50 2.19
CA TRP A 389 15.05 1.59 3.11
C TRP A 389 15.45 1.16 4.51
N VAL A 390 16.18 2.00 5.21
CA VAL A 390 16.74 1.70 6.53
C VAL A 390 16.27 2.76 7.52
N SER A 391 15.74 2.33 8.66
CA SER A 391 15.36 3.24 9.74
C SER A 391 16.59 3.68 10.54
N LEU A 392 16.64 4.97 10.87
CA LEU A 392 17.64 5.62 11.72
C LEU A 392 16.90 6.29 12.89
N GLN A 393 16.39 5.45 13.80
CA GLN A 393 15.37 5.81 14.79
C GLN A 393 15.82 6.98 15.68
N GLU A 394 16.99 6.83 16.30
CA GLU A 394 17.59 7.82 17.19
C GLU A 394 18.01 9.08 16.43
N ASN A 395 18.35 8.95 15.15
CA ASN A 395 18.73 10.08 14.31
C ASN A 395 17.52 10.81 13.70
N ASN A 396 16.29 10.34 13.94
CA ASN A 396 15.05 10.91 13.39
C ASN A 396 15.08 10.99 11.85
N GLY A 397 15.50 9.90 11.21
CA GLY A 397 15.64 9.85 9.75
C GLY A 397 15.54 8.46 9.13
N LEU A 398 15.55 8.43 7.80
CA LEU A 398 15.62 7.21 6.99
C LEU A 398 16.83 7.28 6.05
N ALA A 399 17.43 6.14 5.74
CA ALA A 399 18.43 6.02 4.68
C ALA A 399 17.88 5.19 3.51
N LYS A 400 18.21 5.62 2.29
CA LYS A 400 17.89 4.90 1.05
C LYS A 400 19.14 4.28 0.47
N ILE A 401 19.05 3.01 0.11
CA ILE A 401 20.12 2.22 -0.47
C ILE A 401 19.68 1.73 -1.84
N ASP A 402 20.49 2.00 -2.86
CA ASP A 402 20.38 1.34 -4.16
C ASP A 402 21.08 -0.03 -4.07
N LEU A 403 20.30 -1.11 -4.22
CA LEU A 403 20.78 -2.48 -4.12
C LEU A 403 21.51 -2.95 -5.38
N THR A 404 21.34 -2.27 -6.51
CA THR A 404 22.05 -2.54 -7.77
C THR A 404 23.46 -1.99 -7.72
N THR A 405 23.60 -0.72 -7.35
CA THR A 405 24.90 -0.04 -7.25
C THR A 405 25.60 -0.30 -5.92
N LYS A 406 24.86 -0.78 -4.91
CA LYS A 406 25.32 -1.01 -3.54
C LYS A 406 25.83 0.29 -2.93
N THR A 407 25.01 1.33 -2.94
CA THR A 407 25.34 2.64 -2.40
C THR A 407 24.19 3.19 -1.56
N ILE A 408 24.52 3.91 -0.48
CA ILE A 408 23.54 4.75 0.22
C ILE A 408 23.40 6.01 -0.64
N THR A 409 22.21 6.24 -1.18
CA THR A 409 21.97 7.36 -2.10
C THR A 409 21.56 8.61 -1.34
N ASP A 410 20.77 8.45 -0.28
CA ASP A 410 20.12 9.58 0.40
C ASP A 410 19.88 9.30 1.88
N ILE A 411 19.87 10.38 2.67
CA ILE A 411 19.35 10.43 4.04
C ILE A 411 18.16 11.39 4.04
N PHE A 412 17.05 10.96 4.63
CA PHE A 412 15.80 11.71 4.75
C PHE A 412 15.55 12.07 6.22
N PRO A 413 15.82 13.32 6.63
CA PRO A 413 15.40 13.84 7.92
C PRO A 413 13.86 13.91 7.97
N LEU A 414 13.26 13.47 9.08
CA LEU A 414 11.80 13.48 9.23
C LEU A 414 11.25 14.79 9.82
N GLY A 415 12.12 15.69 10.26
CA GLY A 415 11.71 16.95 10.88
C GLY A 415 11.02 16.74 12.22
N PHE A 416 10.17 17.70 12.59
CA PHE A 416 9.48 17.68 13.88
C PHE A 416 7.99 17.95 13.69
N LYS A 417 7.18 17.31 14.53
CA LYS A 417 5.74 17.58 14.66
C LYS A 417 5.52 18.73 15.63
N ASP A 418 4.88 19.81 15.19
CA ASP A 418 4.54 20.94 16.07
C ASP A 418 3.24 20.67 16.84
N TYR A 419 3.36 20.41 18.15
CA TYR A 419 2.20 20.19 19.03
C TYR A 419 1.49 21.48 19.41
N GLY A 420 1.97 22.65 19.00
CA GLY A 420 1.28 23.94 19.13
C GLY A 420 0.16 24.14 18.09
N MET A 421 0.15 23.36 17.01
CA MET A 421 -0.83 23.48 15.92
C MET A 421 -2.13 22.73 16.23
N ALA A 422 -3.26 23.31 15.81
CA ALA A 422 -4.55 22.63 15.89
C ALA A 422 -4.52 21.33 15.06
N GLY A 423 -5.07 20.24 15.60
CA GLY A 423 -4.99 18.89 15.01
C GLY A 423 -3.76 18.08 15.45
N ASN A 424 -2.79 18.73 16.09
CA ASN A 424 -1.63 18.09 16.73
C ASN A 424 -1.75 18.16 18.26
N GLU A 425 -2.96 18.08 18.82
CA GLU A 425 -3.11 18.05 20.27
C GLU A 425 -2.46 16.79 20.87
N ILE A 426 -1.79 16.95 22.02
CA ILE A 426 -1.15 15.86 22.76
C ILE A 426 -1.63 15.86 24.20
N ASP A 427 -1.77 14.67 24.77
CA ASP A 427 -1.92 14.48 26.20
C ASP A 427 -0.54 14.23 26.82
N ALA A 428 0.05 15.29 27.35
CA ALA A 428 1.42 15.26 27.86
C ALA A 428 1.53 14.79 29.32
N SER A 429 0.42 14.55 30.03
CA SER A 429 0.46 14.19 31.46
C SER A 429 0.15 12.72 31.72
N ASP A 430 1.07 12.04 32.39
CA ASP A 430 0.91 10.66 32.85
C ASP A 430 0.25 10.55 34.25
N LYS A 431 -0.22 11.66 34.84
CA LYS A 431 -0.57 11.74 36.28
C LYS A 431 -1.95 12.26 36.63
N ASP A 432 -2.69 12.82 35.68
CA ASP A 432 -3.98 13.46 35.98
C ASP A 432 -5.18 12.50 35.85
N ASN A 433 -4.93 11.26 35.40
CA ASN A 433 -5.94 10.21 35.18
C ASN A 433 -7.10 10.66 34.28
N MET A 434 -6.84 11.56 33.33
CA MET A 434 -7.81 12.05 32.36
C MET A 434 -7.24 11.93 30.94
N ILE A 435 -8.10 11.97 29.93
CA ILE A 435 -7.68 12.17 28.54
C ILE A 435 -7.82 13.66 28.25
N LYS A 436 -6.70 14.36 28.08
CA LYS A 436 -6.68 15.81 27.91
C LYS A 436 -5.74 16.23 26.78
N LEU A 437 -6.20 15.99 25.56
CA LEU A 437 -5.54 16.46 24.35
C LEU A 437 -5.58 17.99 24.28
N GLN A 438 -4.40 18.62 24.31
CA GLN A 438 -4.24 20.07 24.17
C GLN A 438 -3.10 20.40 23.24
N THR A 439 -3.22 21.53 22.54
CA THR A 439 -2.06 22.11 21.89
C THR A 439 -1.07 22.61 22.94
N ARG A 440 0.22 22.46 22.65
CA ARG A 440 1.34 22.84 23.50
C ARG A 440 2.27 23.74 22.70
N ALA A 441 2.07 25.05 22.83
CA ALA A 441 2.88 26.02 22.10
C ALA A 441 4.37 25.85 22.42
N ASN A 442 5.20 25.85 21.37
CA ASN A 442 6.66 25.63 21.44
C ASN A 442 7.08 24.23 21.91
N VAL A 443 6.19 23.24 21.86
CA VAL A 443 6.53 21.84 22.08
C VAL A 443 6.49 21.14 20.73
N VAL A 444 7.58 20.46 20.39
CA VAL A 444 7.69 19.67 19.15
C VAL A 444 8.04 18.23 19.48
N GLY A 445 7.53 17.30 18.67
CA GLY A 445 7.84 15.88 18.75
C GLY A 445 8.73 15.44 17.59
N MET A 446 9.52 14.40 17.84
CA MET A 446 10.26 13.70 16.80
C MET A 446 9.39 12.56 16.23
N TYR A 447 9.72 12.10 15.02
CA TYR A 447 9.00 11.02 14.35
C TYR A 447 9.66 9.64 14.54
N GLN A 448 10.88 9.61 15.09
CA GLN A 448 11.66 8.43 15.53
C GLN A 448 11.19 7.10 14.90
N PRO A 449 11.60 6.84 13.65
CA PRO A 449 11.09 5.70 12.88
C PRO A 449 11.78 4.42 13.36
N ASP A 450 11.02 3.49 13.93
CA ASP A 450 11.50 2.15 14.30
C ASP A 450 11.13 1.13 13.22
N GLY A 451 10.17 0.23 13.49
CA GLY A 451 9.75 -0.82 12.59
C GLY A 451 9.34 -0.25 11.24
N ILE A 452 9.91 -0.80 10.17
CA ILE A 452 9.80 -0.29 8.81
C ILE A 452 9.23 -1.34 7.87
N ALA A 453 8.34 -0.92 6.97
CA ALA A 453 7.78 -1.75 5.91
C ALA A 453 7.67 -0.96 4.61
N THR A 454 7.72 -1.68 3.49
CA THR A 454 7.47 -1.15 2.16
C THR A 454 6.23 -1.82 1.57
N PHE A 455 5.42 -1.06 0.85
CA PHE A 455 4.41 -1.62 -0.03
C PHE A 455 4.21 -0.69 -1.21
N THR A 456 3.69 -1.25 -2.29
CA THR A 456 3.39 -0.51 -3.50
C THR A 456 1.88 -0.51 -3.68
N GLN A 457 1.30 0.66 -3.89
CA GLN A 457 -0.11 0.82 -4.24
C GLN A 457 -0.23 1.89 -5.31
N ASP A 458 -0.97 1.60 -6.38
CA ASP A 458 -1.21 2.51 -7.51
C ASP A 458 0.10 3.08 -8.10
N GLY A 459 1.13 2.23 -8.24
CA GLY A 459 2.43 2.60 -8.79
C GLY A 459 3.31 3.45 -7.86
N ILE A 460 2.83 3.79 -6.65
CA ILE A 460 3.58 4.54 -5.65
C ILE A 460 4.19 3.57 -4.64
N ASP A 461 5.50 3.70 -4.44
CA ASP A 461 6.21 2.99 -3.38
C ASP A 461 6.11 3.77 -2.08
N TYR A 462 5.50 3.14 -1.08
CA TYR A 462 5.38 3.67 0.27
C TYR A 462 6.42 3.03 1.17
N VAL A 463 6.91 3.84 2.10
CA VAL A 463 7.70 3.41 3.25
C VAL A 463 6.91 3.80 4.49
N LEU A 464 6.46 2.81 5.27
CA LEU A 464 5.80 3.05 6.54
C LEU A 464 6.78 2.77 7.67
N THR A 465 6.69 3.61 8.69
CA THR A 465 7.46 3.48 9.91
C THR A 465 6.54 3.60 11.11
N ALA A 466 6.81 2.83 12.16
CA ALA A 466 6.25 3.11 13.46
C ALA A 466 7.00 4.28 14.11
N ASN A 467 6.27 5.29 14.60
CA ASN A 467 6.86 6.35 15.44
C ASN A 467 6.87 5.86 16.89
N GLU A 468 8.01 5.35 17.34
CA GLU A 468 8.13 4.71 18.66
C GLU A 468 8.43 5.71 19.77
N GLY A 469 9.27 6.70 19.49
CA GLY A 469 9.64 7.74 20.46
C GLY A 469 10.52 7.24 21.61
N ASP A 470 11.28 6.16 21.41
CA ASP A 470 12.21 5.65 22.41
C ASP A 470 13.42 6.58 22.58
N ILE A 471 14.04 6.54 23.76
CA ILE A 471 15.22 7.34 24.11
C ILE A 471 16.37 6.42 24.50
N ARG A 472 17.61 6.81 24.21
CA ARG A 472 18.80 6.10 24.68
C ARG A 472 18.92 6.23 26.20
N ASP A 473 18.45 5.21 26.94
CA ASP A 473 18.42 5.20 28.41
C ASP A 473 19.32 4.14 29.08
N TRP A 474 19.95 3.26 28.28
CA TRP A 474 20.52 2.00 28.78
C TRP A 474 21.89 2.15 29.46
N PHE A 475 22.48 3.36 29.48
CA PHE A 475 23.78 3.62 30.11
C PHE A 475 23.63 4.27 31.48
N SER A 476 24.17 3.63 32.53
CA SER A 476 24.08 4.12 33.91
C SER A 476 24.66 5.52 34.18
N ASN A 477 25.36 6.12 33.22
CA ASN A 477 25.98 7.44 33.29
C ASN A 477 25.53 8.41 32.18
N PHE A 478 24.47 8.11 31.44
CA PHE A 478 23.91 8.98 30.41
C PHE A 478 22.37 8.88 30.42
N ALA A 479 21.70 10.02 30.39
CA ALA A 479 20.26 10.10 30.20
C ALA A 479 20.00 11.06 29.04
N GLU A 480 19.37 10.57 27.98
CA GLU A 480 18.98 11.40 26.83
C GLU A 480 17.78 12.30 27.17
N GLY A 481 16.80 11.76 27.90
CA GLY A 481 15.57 12.46 28.26
C GLY A 481 15.58 12.99 29.69
N GLU A 482 14.90 14.12 29.90
CA GLU A 482 14.58 14.67 31.23
C GLU A 482 13.11 15.03 31.28
N LYS A 483 12.47 14.91 32.45
CA LYS A 483 11.07 15.33 32.58
C LYS A 483 11.00 16.85 32.53
N VAL A 484 9.98 17.38 31.86
CA VAL A 484 9.73 18.83 31.80
C VAL A 484 9.60 19.46 33.20
N ALA A 485 9.10 18.69 34.18
CA ALA A 485 8.99 19.13 35.57
C ALA A 485 10.36 19.30 36.28
N ASP A 486 11.40 18.65 35.78
CA ASP A 486 12.74 18.62 36.40
C ASP A 486 13.69 19.66 35.76
N ILE A 487 13.32 20.24 34.61
CA ILE A 487 14.10 21.29 33.92
C ILE A 487 13.64 22.71 34.26
N VAL A 488 14.60 23.63 34.35
CA VAL A 488 14.32 25.08 34.46
C VAL A 488 14.14 25.65 33.05
N LEU A 489 12.90 25.83 32.63
CA LEU A 489 12.56 26.51 31.39
C LEU A 489 12.92 28.01 31.47
N ASP A 490 13.39 28.60 30.38
CA ASP A 490 13.68 30.04 30.31
C ASP A 490 12.40 30.86 30.62
N LEU A 491 12.55 32.00 31.30
CA LEU A 491 11.48 32.82 31.90
C LEU A 491 10.44 33.39 30.90
N LYS A 492 10.55 33.08 29.62
CA LYS A 492 9.58 33.43 28.58
C LYS A 492 8.42 32.43 28.43
N TYR A 493 8.44 31.32 29.17
CA TYR A 493 7.46 30.23 29.04
C TYR A 493 6.74 29.98 30.37
N PRO A 494 5.47 30.41 30.52
CA PRO A 494 4.72 30.13 31.74
C PRO A 494 4.40 28.63 31.85
N GLN A 495 4.70 28.08 33.03
CA GLN A 495 4.22 26.78 33.50
C GLN A 495 2.69 26.86 33.68
N ASN A 496 1.88 26.37 32.74
CA ASN A 496 0.45 26.12 32.94
C ASN A 496 -0.07 25.01 32.03
#